data_AF-A0A229W0P4-F1
#
_entry.id   AF-A0A229W0P4-F1
#
_cell.length_a   1.000
_cell.length_b   1.000
_cell.length_c   1.000
_cell.angle_alpha   90.00
_cell.angle_beta   90.00
_cell.angle_gamma   90.00
#
_symmetry.space_group_name_H-M   'P 1'
#
loop_
_entity.id
_entity.type
_entity.pdbx_description
1 polymer ?
#
loop_
_entity_poly.entity_id
_entity_poly.type
_entity_poly.pdbx_seq_one_letter_code
_entity_poly.pdbx_strand_id
1 'polypeptide(L)'
;MIASDTPHLPSSDDMCNHIAMITSVIAMKAMDALRAASVRSGLPKNEIAKRTNVGRDAVTKRLQSDDIRIGAFFDTAEAIGVDPIQILSEAYEQHKKALADKEGIR
;
A
#
# COMPACT_ATOMS: atom_id res chain seq x y z
N MET A 1 -31.73 -3.66 -38.10
CA MET A 1 -31.81 -3.64 -36.63
C MET A 1 -30.42 -3.32 -36.13
N ILE A 2 -30.19 -2.09 -35.68
CA ILE A 2 -28.88 -1.66 -35.18
C ILE A 2 -28.92 -1.89 -33.68
N ALA A 3 -28.24 -2.95 -33.21
CA ALA A 3 -28.08 -3.18 -31.79
C ALA A 3 -27.34 -1.97 -31.21
N SER A 4 -28.04 -1.19 -30.39
CA SER A 4 -27.42 -0.08 -29.68
C SER A 4 -26.57 -0.68 -28.58
N ASP A 5 -25.27 -0.81 -28.83
CA ASP A 5 -24.25 -1.04 -27.80
C ASP A 5 -24.22 0.22 -26.91
N THR A 6 -25.20 0.31 -26.00
CA THR A 6 -25.13 1.25 -24.88
C THR A 6 -23.91 0.87 -24.05
N PRO A 7 -22.93 1.77 -23.85
CA PRO A 7 -21.80 1.49 -22.98
C PRO A 7 -22.34 1.16 -21.59
N HIS A 8 -22.12 -0.07 -21.15
CA HIS A 8 -22.47 -0.50 -19.80
C HIS A 8 -21.56 0.27 -18.85
N LEU A 9 -22.03 1.41 -18.34
CA LEU A 9 -21.39 2.09 -17.23
C LEU A 9 -21.34 1.08 -16.07
N PRO A 10 -20.16 0.86 -15.46
CA PRO A 10 -20.06 -0.04 -14.32
C PRO A 10 -21.02 0.45 -13.22
N SER A 11 -21.74 -0.48 -12.60
CA SER A 11 -22.65 -0.15 -11.51
C SER A 11 -21.88 0.58 -10.39
N SER A 12 -22.55 1.44 -9.62
CA SER A 12 -21.92 2.11 -8.48
C SER A 12 -21.30 1.10 -7.50
N ASP A 13 -21.89 -0.09 -7.38
CA ASP A 13 -21.36 -1.20 -6.57
C ASP A 13 -20.06 -1.78 -7.16
N ASP A 14 -19.98 -1.92 -8.49
CA ASP A 14 -18.75 -2.34 -9.18
C ASP A 14 -17.64 -1.29 -9.04
N MET A 15 -17.98 0.00 -9.10
CA MET A 15 -17.02 1.07 -8.88
C MET A 15 -16.52 1.12 -7.43
N CYS A 16 -17.40 0.94 -6.44
CA CYS A 16 -17.01 0.87 -5.03
C CYS A 16 -16.11 -0.34 -4.73
N ASN A 17 -16.43 -1.52 -5.28
CA ASN A 17 -15.58 -2.71 -5.16
C ASN A 17 -14.22 -2.51 -5.86
N HIS A 18 -14.21 -1.89 -7.05
CA HIS A 18 -13.00 -1.61 -7.79
C HIS A 18 -12.11 -0.60 -7.05
N ILE A 19 -12.67 0.48 -6.51
CA ILE A 19 -11.95 1.46 -5.69
C ILE A 19 -11.40 0.82 -4.42
N ALA A 20 -12.20 0.02 -3.70
CA ALA A 20 -11.75 -0.70 -2.52
C ALA A 20 -10.60 -1.68 -2.84
N MET A 21 -10.67 -2.36 -3.99
CA MET A 21 -9.63 -3.28 -4.48
C MET A 21 -8.35 -2.54 -4.92
N ILE A 22 -8.47 -1.38 -5.57
CA ILE A 22 -7.31 -0.52 -5.91
C ILE A 22 -6.62 -0.07 -4.63
N THR A 23 -7.41 0.38 -3.65
CA THR A 23 -6.88 0.88 -2.37
C THR A 23 -6.16 -0.24 -1.61
N SER A 24 -6.66 -1.48 -1.66
CA SER A 24 -6.00 -2.62 -1.02
C SER A 24 -4.71 -3.05 -1.73
N VAL A 25 -4.63 -3.00 -3.07
CA VAL A 25 -3.39 -3.33 -3.80
C VAL A 25 -2.29 -2.30 -3.55
N ILE A 26 -2.62 -1.01 -3.52
CA ILE A 26 -1.65 0.04 -3.20
C ILE A 26 -1.16 -0.11 -1.75
N ALA A 27 -2.07 -0.36 -0.80
CA ALA A 27 -1.73 -0.58 0.59
C ALA A 27 -0.79 -1.79 0.77
N MET A 28 -1.09 -2.92 0.14
CA MET A 28 -0.22 -4.11 0.16
C MET A 28 1.19 -3.80 -0.38
N LYS A 29 1.28 -3.12 -1.53
CA LYS A 29 2.56 -2.72 -2.12
C LYS A 29 3.36 -1.78 -1.21
N ALA A 30 2.68 -0.81 -0.59
CA ALA A 30 3.30 0.09 0.37
C ALA A 30 3.81 -0.65 1.62
N MET A 31 3.03 -1.62 2.13
CA MET A 31 3.45 -2.47 3.25
C MET A 31 4.64 -3.35 2.88
N ASP A 32 4.69 -3.92 1.69
CA ASP A 32 5.84 -4.68 1.20
C ASP A 32 7.11 -3.83 1.09
N ALA A 33 6.98 -2.61 0.56
CA ALA A 33 8.06 -1.65 0.51
C ALA A 33 8.55 -1.26 1.92
N LEU A 34 7.63 -1.03 2.85
CA LEU A 34 7.94 -0.74 4.26
C LEU A 34 8.66 -1.92 4.93
N ARG A 35 8.20 -3.16 4.72
CA ARG A 35 8.86 -4.38 5.21
C ARG A 35 10.27 -4.49 4.67
N ALA A 36 10.44 -4.32 3.36
CA ALA A 36 11.74 -4.39 2.72
C ALA A 36 12.68 -3.28 3.23
N ALA A 37 12.17 -2.06 3.43
CA ALA A 37 12.90 -0.97 4.04
C ALA A 37 13.32 -1.30 5.47
N SER A 38 12.44 -1.92 6.27
CA SER A 38 12.77 -2.31 7.65
C SER A 38 13.93 -3.30 7.70
N VAL A 39 13.98 -4.26 6.77
CA VAL A 39 15.10 -5.22 6.64
C VAL A 39 16.38 -4.50 6.21
N ARG A 40 16.29 -3.61 5.21
CA ARG A 40 17.45 -2.84 4.71
C ARG A 40 18.02 -1.87 5.74
N SER A 41 17.20 -1.33 6.63
CA SER A 41 17.63 -0.39 7.67
C SER A 41 18.62 -1.02 8.66
N GLY A 42 18.64 -2.36 8.79
CA GLY A 42 19.44 -3.07 9.77
C GLY A 42 19.04 -2.81 11.23
N LEU A 43 17.98 -2.03 11.47
CA LEU A 43 17.54 -1.68 12.81
C LEU A 43 16.83 -2.88 13.46
N PRO A 44 17.23 -3.28 14.68
CA PRO A 44 16.50 -4.31 15.41
C PRO A 44 15.11 -3.78 15.78
N LYS A 45 14.12 -4.67 15.83
CA LYS A 45 12.73 -4.30 16.18
C LYS A 45 12.59 -3.57 17.52
N ASN A 46 13.50 -3.84 18.47
CA ASN A 46 13.56 -3.14 19.76
C ASN A 46 13.93 -1.66 19.61
N GLU A 47 14.73 -1.31 18.60
CA GLU A 47 15.12 0.06 18.33
C GLU A 47 13.97 0.83 17.65
N ILE A 48 13.29 0.19 16.70
CA ILE A 48 12.07 0.73 16.09
C ILE A 48 11.00 0.96 17.17
N ALA A 49 10.84 0.02 18.09
CA ALA A 49 9.91 0.11 19.23
C ALA A 49 10.19 1.32 20.11
N LYS A 50 11.47 1.60 20.43
CA LYS A 50 11.86 2.81 21.19
C LYS A 50 11.51 4.09 20.44
N ARG A 51 11.80 4.14 19.13
CA ARG A 51 11.54 5.32 18.29
C ARG A 51 10.06 5.61 18.10
N THR A 52 9.23 4.59 18.11
CA THR A 52 7.77 4.70 17.94
C THR A 52 6.99 4.70 19.26
N ASN A 53 7.68 4.61 20.40
CA ASN A 53 7.07 4.48 21.73
C ASN A 53 6.00 3.36 21.83
N VAL A 54 6.26 2.21 21.19
CA VAL A 54 5.39 1.03 21.26
C VAL A 54 6.18 -0.22 21.64
N GLY A 55 5.49 -1.28 22.05
CA GLY A 55 6.14 -2.57 22.31
C GLY A 55 6.71 -3.23 21.05
N ARG A 56 7.80 -4.00 21.21
CA ARG A 56 8.41 -4.81 20.13
C ARG A 56 7.38 -5.69 19.40
N ASP A 57 6.43 -6.26 20.13
CA ASP A 57 5.39 -7.11 19.54
C ASP A 57 4.42 -6.31 18.68
N ALA A 58 4.14 -5.05 19.05
CA ALA A 58 3.34 -4.14 18.24
C ALA A 58 4.07 -3.78 16.93
N VAL A 59 5.39 -3.53 16.97
CA VAL A 59 6.21 -3.37 15.75
C VAL A 59 6.14 -4.60 14.86
N THR A 60 6.26 -5.81 15.44
CA THR A 60 6.15 -7.05 14.69
C THR A 60 4.79 -7.20 14.02
N LYS A 61 3.70 -6.92 14.75
CA LYS A 61 2.34 -6.94 14.20
C LYS A 61 2.17 -5.93 13.08
N ARG A 62 2.67 -4.70 13.25
CA ARG A 62 2.63 -3.65 12.21
C ARG A 62 3.32 -4.10 10.94
N LEU A 63 4.53 -4.66 11.05
CA LEU A 63 5.28 -5.14 9.89
C LEU A 63 4.70 -6.40 9.24
N GLN A 64 3.89 -7.20 9.95
CA GLN A 64 3.27 -8.41 9.40
C GLN A 64 1.85 -8.20 8.88
N SER A 65 1.18 -7.12 9.26
CA SER A 65 -0.19 -6.84 8.85
C SER A 65 -0.21 -6.25 7.45
N ASP A 66 -1.22 -6.61 6.65
CA ASP A 66 -1.47 -6.01 5.33
C ASP A 66 -2.36 -4.75 5.43
N ASP A 67 -3.02 -4.58 6.57
CA ASP A 67 -3.84 -3.42 6.89
C ASP A 67 -3.45 -2.87 8.27
N ILE A 68 -2.97 -1.63 8.28
CA ILE A 68 -2.63 -0.89 9.49
C ILE A 68 -3.16 0.54 9.37
N ARG A 69 -3.45 1.15 10.53
CA ARG A 69 -3.79 2.58 10.57
C ARG A 69 -2.66 3.39 9.92
N ILE A 70 -3.04 4.35 9.09
CA ILE A 70 -2.09 5.22 8.38
C ILE A 70 -1.09 5.90 9.33
N GLY A 71 -1.51 6.33 10.52
CA GLY A 71 -0.57 6.86 11.52
C GLY A 71 0.50 5.86 11.95
N ALA A 72 0.14 4.60 12.16
CA ALA A 72 1.10 3.55 12.51
C ALA A 72 2.07 3.23 11.36
N PHE A 73 1.63 3.39 10.11
CA PHE A 73 2.49 3.30 8.93
C PHE A 73 3.54 4.42 8.92
N PHE A 74 3.10 5.68 9.09
CA PHE A 74 3.98 6.84 9.13
C PHE A 74 5.00 6.75 10.26
N ASP A 75 4.56 6.48 11.49
CA ASP A 75 5.45 6.31 12.66
C ASP A 75 6.55 5.27 12.37
N THR A 76 6.17 4.16 11.74
CA THR A 76 7.10 3.05 11.47
C THR A 76 8.07 3.40 10.36
N ALA A 77 7.62 4.08 9.31
CA ALA A 77 8.45 4.57 8.21
C ALA A 77 9.50 5.58 8.70
N GLU A 78 9.07 6.58 9.48
CA GLU A 78 9.96 7.58 10.05
C GLU A 78 10.98 6.95 11.01
N ALA A 79 10.53 6.01 11.85
CA ALA A 79 11.42 5.31 12.79
C ALA A 79 12.53 4.51 12.10
N ILE A 80 12.28 3.96 10.91
CA ILE A 80 13.29 3.26 10.09
C ILE A 80 14.03 4.19 9.11
N GLY A 81 13.72 5.49 9.12
CA GLY A 81 14.41 6.51 8.33
C GLY A 81 14.01 6.58 6.86
N VAL A 82 12.77 6.22 6.52
CA VAL A 82 12.26 6.31 5.14
C VAL A 82 11.05 7.25 5.08
N ASP A 83 10.88 7.92 3.93
CA ASP A 83 9.74 8.82 3.71
C ASP A 83 8.47 8.01 3.41
N PRO A 84 7.43 8.06 4.28
CA PRO A 84 6.17 7.35 4.05
C PRO A 84 5.44 7.83 2.79
N ILE A 85 5.55 9.10 2.42
CA ILE A 85 4.88 9.65 1.23
C ILE A 85 5.52 9.08 -0.03
N GLN A 86 6.85 8.99 -0.05
CA GLN A 86 7.57 8.38 -1.16
C GLN A 86 7.15 6.91 -1.35
N ILE A 87 7.05 6.14 -0.27
CA ILE A 87 6.61 4.73 -0.35
C ILE A 87 5.20 4.62 -0.95
N LEU A 88 4.26 5.47 -0.51
CA LEU A 88 2.90 5.47 -1.02
C LEU A 88 2.85 5.89 -2.50
N SER A 89 3.63 6.90 -2.88
CA SER A 89 3.73 7.36 -4.27
C SER A 89 4.29 6.28 -5.18
N GLU A 90 5.34 5.57 -4.76
CA GLU A 90 5.93 4.47 -5.52
C GLU A 90 4.96 3.30 -5.65
N ALA A 91 4.24 2.95 -4.58
CA ALA A 91 3.22 1.91 -4.61
C ALA A 91 2.08 2.25 -5.60
N TYR A 92 1.65 3.52 -5.63
CA TYR A 92 0.65 4.01 -6.57
C TYR A 92 1.13 3.93 -8.03
N GLU A 93 2.32 4.44 -8.33
CA GLU A 93 2.87 4.41 -9.70
C GLU A 93 3.12 2.98 -10.19
N GLN A 94 3.58 2.07 -9.31
CA GLN A 94 3.70 0.66 -9.65
C GLN A 94 2.35 0.01 -9.96
N HIS A 95 1.30 0.36 -9.21
CA HIS A 95 -0.04 -0.14 -9.48
C HIS A 95 -0.57 0.38 -10.81
N LYS A 96 -0.42 1.69 -11.08
CA LYS A 96 -0.81 2.33 -12.34
C LYS A 96 -0.10 1.70 -13.55
N LYS A 97 1.21 1.45 -13.44
CA LYS A 97 1.98 0.76 -14.49
C LYS A 97 1.46 -0.65 -14.72
N ALA A 98 1.17 -1.40 -13.66
CA ALA A 98 0.64 -2.76 -13.78
C ALA A 98 -0.77 -2.80 -14.40
N LEU A 99 -1.57 -1.75 -14.25
CA LEU A 99 -2.85 -1.61 -14.97
C LEU A 99 -2.61 -1.34 -16.46
N ALA A 100 -1.74 -0.39 -16.80
CA ALA A 100 -1.41 -0.07 -18.19
C ALA A 100 -0.84 -1.28 -18.97
N ASP A 101 0.01 -2.09 -18.32
CA ASP A 101 0.59 -3.30 -18.91
C ASP A 101 -0.48 -4.39 -19.17
N LYS A 102 -1.55 -4.44 -18.36
CA LYS A 102 -2.67 -5.39 -18.52
C LYS A 102 -3.65 -4.97 -19.62
N GLU A 103 -3.79 -3.67 -19.86
CA GLU A 103 -4.71 -3.14 -20.88
C GLU A 103 -4.08 -3.00 -22.28
N GLY A 104 -2.79 -3.36 -22.43
CA GLY A 104 -2.17 -3.48 -23.75
C GLY A 104 -2.06 -2.17 -24.52
N ILE A 105 -2.01 -1.02 -23.84
CA ILE A 105 -1.76 0.27 -24.48
C ILE A 105 -0.23 0.47 -24.51
N ARG A 106 0.38 0.01 -25.60
CA ARG A 106 1.75 0.33 -25.99
C ARG A 106 1.74 1.35 -27.12
#